data_AF-A0A920P4W6-F1
#
_entry.id   AF-A0A920P4W6-F1
#
_cell.length_a   1.000
_cell.length_b   1.000
_cell.length_c   1.000
_cell.angle_alpha   90.00
_cell.angle_beta   90.00
_cell.angle_gamma   90.00
#
_symmetry.space_group_name_H-M   'P 1'
#
loop_
_entity.id
_entity.type
_entity.pdbx_description
1 polymer ?
#
loop_
_entity_poly.entity_id
_entity_poly.type
_entity_poly.pdbx_seq_one_letter_code
_entity_poly.pdbx_strand_id
1 'polypeptide(L)'
;MTLNIYNVYLQRKQLAMSINRVLLVTLLSASSALAQETNDPFPEPISSTDGVIQVNFSEFASVPDIDGQPARMMLLSDKPGTGRLFVNDMRGQLYSIDYDGQRVTQYLDIDDADWGVGVQSSRNELGFQSFAFHPEFNRSGTDGFGKFYTWTDSRNTAPDADFVPGGGGDTHDTVLLEWTARNPSAGTYDGDAPRELLRVEQPYGNHNGGQIGFNPTASSGDSDFGLLYVGIADGGSGGDPLNLSQNLNSAFGKIFRIDPWALTA
;
A
#
# COMPACT_ATOMS: atom_id res chain seq x y z
N MET A 1 2.32 24.89 -2.80
CA MET A 1 1.07 24.67 -3.57
C MET A 1 0.55 23.36 -3.03
N THR A 2 -0.37 23.39 -2.09
CA THR A 2 -0.69 22.21 -1.26
C THR A 2 -1.33 21.10 -2.08
N LEU A 3 -0.99 19.84 -1.79
CA LEU A 3 -1.63 18.68 -2.42
C LEU A 3 -2.81 18.21 -1.53
N ASN A 4 -4.01 18.24 -2.11
CA ASN A 4 -5.25 17.97 -1.40
C ASN A 4 -5.75 16.54 -1.67
N ILE A 5 -6.26 15.88 -0.64
CA ILE A 5 -7.04 14.65 -0.78
C ILE A 5 -8.49 15.04 -1.07
N TYR A 6 -9.13 14.40 -2.03
CA TYR A 6 -10.52 14.68 -2.40
C TYR A 6 -11.40 13.45 -2.20
N ASN A 7 -12.61 13.64 -1.67
CA ASN A 7 -13.64 12.62 -1.74
C ASN A 7 -14.30 12.62 -3.13
N VAL A 8 -14.57 11.43 -3.67
CA VAL A 8 -15.25 11.22 -4.95
C VAL A 8 -16.61 10.58 -4.69
N TYR A 9 -17.68 11.21 -5.16
CA TYR A 9 -19.03 10.68 -5.06
C TYR A 9 -19.71 10.60 -6.43
N LEU A 10 -20.39 9.48 -6.69
CA LEU A 10 -21.23 9.28 -7.87
C LEU A 10 -22.69 9.46 -7.49
N GLN A 11 -23.41 10.35 -8.17
CA GLN A 11 -24.83 10.58 -7.94
C GLN A 11 -25.65 10.16 -9.17
N ARG A 12 -26.48 9.12 -9.06
CA ARG A 12 -27.47 8.77 -10.09
C ARG A 12 -28.74 9.60 -9.90
N LYS A 13 -29.20 10.31 -10.94
CA LYS A 13 -30.56 10.85 -10.98
C LYS A 13 -31.55 9.70 -11.21
N GLN A 14 -32.53 9.54 -10.33
CA GLN A 14 -33.59 8.54 -10.49
C GLN A 14 -34.52 8.92 -11.65
N LEU A 15 -34.63 8.04 -12.66
CA LEU A 15 -35.83 7.95 -13.50
C LEU A 15 -36.62 6.71 -13.07
N ALA A 16 -37.90 6.91 -12.76
CA ALA A 16 -38.80 5.83 -12.41
C ALA A 16 -39.20 5.02 -13.66
N MET A 17 -39.00 3.70 -13.63
CA MET A 17 -39.63 2.75 -14.55
C MET A 17 -40.25 1.62 -13.74
N SER A 18 -41.54 1.34 -13.98
CA SER A 18 -42.23 0.21 -13.38
C SER A 18 -41.95 -1.06 -14.17
N ILE A 19 -41.79 -2.18 -13.48
CA ILE A 19 -41.60 -3.51 -14.11
C ILE A 19 -42.65 -4.45 -13.52
N ASN A 20 -43.52 -4.97 -14.38
CA ASN A 20 -44.41 -6.08 -14.07
C ASN A 20 -43.63 -7.41 -14.08
N ARG A 21 -43.87 -8.24 -13.06
CA ARG A 21 -43.31 -9.60 -12.93
C ARG A 21 -44.19 -10.62 -13.64
N VAL A 22 -43.57 -11.59 -14.31
CA VAL A 22 -44.11 -12.95 -14.48
C VAL A 22 -42.97 -13.96 -14.30
N LEU A 23 -43.25 -15.06 -13.61
CA LEU A 23 -42.32 -16.11 -13.16
C LEU A 23 -42.90 -17.49 -13.52
N LEU A 24 -42.11 -18.41 -14.09
CA LEU A 24 -42.04 -19.88 -13.87
C LEU A 24 -41.16 -20.54 -14.97
N VAL A 25 -39.93 -21.01 -14.71
CA VAL A 25 -39.44 -22.31 -14.16
C VAL A 25 -39.50 -23.50 -15.13
N THR A 26 -38.33 -24.06 -15.49
CA THR A 26 -37.99 -25.50 -15.37
C THR A 26 -36.47 -25.76 -15.43
N LEU A 27 -36.08 -26.84 -14.75
CA LEU A 27 -34.78 -27.18 -14.15
C LEU A 27 -33.80 -27.99 -15.04
N LEU A 28 -32.50 -27.77 -14.77
CA LEU A 28 -31.35 -28.70 -14.68
C LEU A 28 -31.00 -29.63 -15.86
N SER A 29 -29.83 -29.40 -16.48
CA SER A 29 -28.62 -30.27 -16.35
C SER A 29 -27.48 -29.79 -17.26
N ALA A 30 -26.35 -29.35 -16.68
CA ALA A 30 -24.97 -29.52 -17.19
C ALA A 30 -23.99 -28.63 -16.39
N SER A 31 -23.37 -29.22 -15.38
CA SER A 31 -22.47 -28.59 -14.40
C SER A 31 -21.06 -28.28 -14.96
N SER A 32 -20.96 -27.81 -16.21
CA SER A 32 -19.67 -27.56 -16.88
C SER A 32 -19.45 -26.09 -17.28
N ALA A 33 -20.32 -25.17 -16.83
CA ALA A 33 -20.32 -23.77 -17.27
C ALA A 33 -20.29 -22.79 -16.08
N LEU A 34 -19.53 -23.09 -15.03
CA LEU A 34 -19.16 -22.08 -14.04
C LEU A 34 -17.80 -21.48 -14.41
N ALA A 35 -17.69 -20.95 -15.63
CA ALA A 35 -16.93 -19.72 -15.73
C ALA A 35 -17.68 -18.74 -14.81
N GLN A 36 -16.98 -18.08 -13.90
CA GLN A 36 -17.57 -16.94 -13.22
C GLN A 36 -17.92 -15.95 -14.33
N GLU A 37 -19.18 -15.95 -14.79
CA GLU A 37 -19.70 -14.83 -15.53
C GLU A 37 -19.49 -13.66 -14.59
N THR A 38 -18.62 -12.74 -14.99
CA THR A 38 -18.46 -11.48 -14.30
C THR A 38 -19.87 -10.96 -14.13
N ASN A 39 -20.33 -10.79 -12.88
CA ASN A 39 -21.59 -10.13 -12.66
C ASN A 39 -21.35 -8.72 -13.22
N ASP A 40 -21.83 -8.44 -14.41
CA ASP A 40 -21.88 -7.06 -14.84
C ASP A 40 -23.06 -6.45 -14.07
N PRO A 41 -22.83 -5.66 -12.99
CA PRO A 41 -23.93 -5.01 -12.30
C PRO A 41 -24.65 -4.00 -13.21
N PHE A 42 -24.08 -3.68 -14.38
CA PHE A 42 -24.60 -2.75 -15.37
C PHE A 42 -24.60 -3.38 -16.79
N PRO A 43 -25.42 -4.43 -17.03
CA PRO A 43 -25.46 -5.14 -18.32
C PRO A 43 -25.92 -4.25 -19.48
N GLU A 44 -26.48 -3.08 -19.18
CA GLU A 44 -26.82 -2.03 -20.13
C GLU A 44 -25.72 -0.95 -20.12
N PRO A 45 -25.19 -0.56 -21.30
CA PRO A 45 -24.24 0.54 -21.40
C PRO A 45 -24.76 1.80 -20.72
N ILE A 46 -23.94 2.41 -19.85
CA ILE A 46 -24.28 3.70 -19.24
C ILE A 46 -24.37 4.73 -20.37
N SER A 47 -25.57 5.27 -20.61
CA SER A 47 -25.81 6.32 -21.60
C SER A 47 -24.80 7.46 -21.46
N SER A 48 -24.03 7.74 -22.50
CA SER A 48 -22.97 8.76 -22.53
C SER A 48 -23.48 10.19 -22.71
N THR A 49 -24.78 10.42 -22.50
CA THR A 49 -25.37 11.77 -22.54
C THR A 49 -24.73 12.67 -21.49
N ASP A 50 -24.41 13.91 -21.88
CA ASP A 50 -23.80 14.91 -21.00
C ASP A 50 -24.51 14.99 -19.64
N GLY A 51 -23.74 14.85 -18.56
CA GLY A 51 -24.23 14.97 -17.18
C GLY A 51 -24.85 13.71 -16.56
N VAL A 52 -24.81 12.54 -17.21
CA VAL A 52 -25.23 11.26 -16.59
C VAL A 52 -24.29 10.81 -15.47
N ILE A 53 -23.00 11.08 -15.61
CA ILE A 53 -22.00 10.92 -14.55
C ILE A 53 -21.44 12.31 -14.25
N GLN A 54 -21.70 12.80 -13.06
CA GLN A 54 -21.04 13.99 -12.53
C GLN A 54 -20.06 13.54 -11.45
N VAL A 55 -18.79 13.89 -11.64
CA VAL A 55 -17.74 13.68 -10.65
C VAL A 55 -17.55 15.00 -9.92
N ASN A 56 -17.96 15.04 -8.66
CA ASN A 56 -17.72 16.17 -7.78
C ASN A 56 -16.56 15.83 -6.84
N PHE A 57 -15.71 16.82 -6.59
CA PHE A 57 -14.62 16.72 -5.64
C PHE A 57 -14.88 17.67 -4.47
N SER A 58 -14.78 17.16 -3.25
CA SER A 58 -14.69 17.99 -2.05
C SER A 58 -13.31 17.81 -1.45
N GLU A 59 -12.63 18.91 -1.17
CA GLU A 59 -11.39 18.86 -0.39
C GLU A 59 -11.70 18.18 0.95
N PHE A 60 -10.93 17.15 1.27
CA PHE A 60 -11.05 16.37 2.49
C PHE A 60 -9.97 16.78 3.48
N ALA A 61 -8.70 16.71 3.08
CA ALA A 61 -7.55 17.06 3.92
C ALA A 61 -6.40 17.62 3.05
N SER A 62 -5.59 18.47 3.67
CA SER A 62 -4.40 19.09 3.08
C SER A 62 -3.15 18.54 3.77
N VAL A 63 -2.29 17.81 3.05
CA VAL A 63 -0.99 17.36 3.58
C VAL A 63 0.04 18.49 3.42
N PRO A 64 0.85 18.80 4.45
CA PRO A 64 1.80 19.92 4.39
C PRO A 64 2.81 19.82 3.24
N ASP A 65 3.22 20.98 2.71
CA ASP A 65 4.39 21.07 1.84
C ASP A 65 5.66 20.67 2.63
N ILE A 66 6.57 19.94 1.99
CA ILE A 66 7.90 19.61 2.55
C ILE A 66 8.93 20.34 1.70
N ASP A 67 9.80 21.12 2.36
CA ASP A 67 10.78 22.02 1.72
C ASP A 67 10.18 22.95 0.66
N GLY A 68 8.96 23.43 0.91
CA GLY A 68 8.23 24.33 0.00
C GLY A 68 7.73 23.66 -1.28
N GLN A 69 7.81 22.33 -1.37
CA GLN A 69 7.26 21.54 -2.47
C GLN A 69 6.02 20.75 -2.02
N PRO A 70 5.00 20.60 -2.90
CA PRO A 70 3.81 19.82 -2.60
C PRO A 70 4.13 18.42 -2.09
N ALA A 71 3.27 17.86 -1.23
CA ALA A 71 3.37 16.47 -0.80
C ALA A 71 3.37 15.50 -2.01
N ARG A 72 4.23 14.48 -1.99
CA ARG A 72 4.28 13.37 -2.95
C ARG A 72 3.60 12.16 -2.32
N MET A 73 2.28 12.23 -2.17
CA MET A 73 1.49 11.20 -1.49
C MET A 73 1.45 9.89 -2.29
N MET A 74 1.60 8.74 -1.62
CA MET A 74 1.61 7.41 -2.26
C MET A 74 0.38 6.56 -1.89
N LEU A 75 0.17 6.31 -0.61
CA LEU A 75 -0.88 5.41 -0.12
C LEU A 75 -1.68 6.10 0.98
N LEU A 76 -3.00 6.19 0.80
CA LEU A 76 -3.94 6.49 1.88
C LEU A 76 -4.51 5.18 2.40
N SER A 77 -4.31 4.88 3.68
CA SER A 77 -4.78 3.65 4.31
C SER A 77 -5.63 3.96 5.55
N ASP A 78 -6.75 3.25 5.69
CA ASP A 78 -7.54 3.27 6.91
C ASP A 78 -7.01 2.21 7.89
N LYS A 79 -6.85 2.59 9.16
CA LYS A 79 -6.70 1.61 10.24
C LYS A 79 -7.88 1.69 11.19
N PRO A 80 -8.94 0.89 10.93
CA PRO A 80 -10.10 0.80 11.80
C PRO A 80 -9.70 0.53 13.25
N GLY A 81 -10.35 1.24 14.17
CA GLY A 81 -10.06 1.19 15.61
C GLY A 81 -8.98 2.17 16.08
N THR A 82 -8.29 2.88 15.18
CA THR A 82 -7.45 4.05 15.56
C THR A 82 -8.22 5.37 15.48
N GLY A 83 -9.30 5.43 14.70
CA GLY A 83 -10.02 6.68 14.40
C GLY A 83 -9.31 7.58 13.39
N ARG A 84 -8.28 7.07 12.69
CA ARG A 84 -7.39 7.83 11.83
C ARG A 84 -7.17 7.12 10.50
N LEU A 85 -7.01 7.92 9.45
CA LEU A 85 -6.40 7.53 8.19
C LEU A 85 -4.89 7.81 8.26
N PHE A 86 -4.10 7.13 7.46
CA PHE A 86 -2.67 7.35 7.34
C PHE A 86 -2.27 7.56 5.90
N VAL A 87 -1.36 8.50 5.64
CA VAL A 87 -0.81 8.76 4.32
C VAL A 87 0.69 8.96 4.38
N ASN A 88 1.43 8.30 3.49
CA ASN A 88 2.86 8.51 3.35
C ASN A 88 3.21 9.45 2.20
N ASP A 89 4.25 10.26 2.40
CA ASP A 89 4.97 11.01 1.38
C ASP A 89 6.22 10.25 0.96
N MET A 90 6.54 10.24 -0.34
CA MET A 90 7.75 9.59 -0.87
C MET A 90 9.05 10.04 -0.18
N ARG A 91 9.08 11.25 0.41
CA ARG A 91 10.26 11.78 1.12
C ARG A 91 10.45 11.25 2.54
N GLY A 92 9.53 10.45 3.07
CA GLY A 92 9.71 9.73 4.33
C GLY A 92 8.67 10.01 5.42
N GLN A 93 7.85 11.04 5.26
CA GLN A 93 6.86 11.39 6.28
C GLN A 93 5.64 10.47 6.18
N LEU A 94 5.22 9.95 7.33
CA LEU A 94 3.94 9.29 7.54
C LEU A 94 3.05 10.22 8.33
N TYR A 95 1.94 10.65 7.75
CA TYR A 95 0.94 11.49 8.40
C TYR A 95 -0.26 10.66 8.84
N SER A 96 -0.86 11.04 9.96
CA SER A 96 -2.20 10.62 10.36
C SER A 96 -3.19 11.74 10.12
N ILE A 97 -4.42 11.38 9.73
CA ILE A 97 -5.51 12.28 9.41
C ILE A 97 -6.75 11.84 10.19
N ASP A 98 -7.37 12.75 10.93
CA ASP A 98 -8.65 12.46 11.60
C ASP A 98 -9.76 12.23 10.55
N TYR A 99 -10.80 11.43 10.86
CA TYR A 99 -11.83 11.06 9.86
C TYR A 99 -12.67 12.23 9.31
N ASP A 100 -12.64 13.40 9.96
CA ASP A 100 -13.26 14.63 9.46
C ASP A 100 -12.33 15.46 8.55
N GLY A 101 -11.09 15.01 8.35
CA GLY A 101 -10.07 15.65 7.54
C GLY A 101 -9.49 16.94 8.12
N GLN A 102 -9.91 17.35 9.33
CA GLN A 102 -9.57 18.66 9.89
C GLN A 102 -8.16 18.72 10.48
N ARG A 103 -7.63 17.57 10.91
CA ARG A 103 -6.30 17.50 11.54
C ARG A 103 -5.41 16.52 10.81
N VAL A 104 -4.27 17.03 10.34
CA VAL A 104 -3.17 16.25 9.78
C VAL A 104 -1.98 16.38 10.73
N THR A 105 -1.49 15.26 11.24
CA THR A 105 -0.37 15.20 12.19
C THR A 105 0.70 14.28 11.65
N GLN A 106 1.96 14.75 11.59
CA GLN A 106 3.09 13.88 11.27
C GLN A 106 3.22 12.83 12.37
N TYR A 107 2.99 11.57 12.01
CA TYR A 107 3.10 10.43 12.91
C TYR A 107 4.55 9.98 13.01
N LEU A 108 5.25 9.83 11.88
CA LEU A 108 6.64 9.38 11.81
C LEU A 108 7.34 10.08 10.65
N ASP A 109 8.63 10.36 10.80
CA ASP A 109 9.53 10.66 9.68
C ASP A 109 10.56 9.54 9.61
N ILE A 110 10.50 8.70 8.57
CA ILE A 110 11.46 7.61 8.41
C ILE A 110 12.80 8.08 7.83
N ASP A 111 12.89 9.31 7.31
CA ASP A 111 14.16 9.90 6.86
C ASP A 111 14.95 10.57 7.99
N ASP A 112 14.40 10.57 9.21
CA ASP A 112 15.14 11.05 10.38
C ASP A 112 16.45 10.26 10.53
N ALA A 113 17.55 10.99 10.76
CA ALA A 113 18.90 10.45 10.84
C ALA A 113 19.04 9.43 11.98
N ASP A 114 18.23 9.53 13.03
CA ASP A 114 18.24 8.61 14.16
C ASP A 114 17.86 7.17 13.78
N TRP A 115 17.17 6.97 12.64
CA TRP A 115 16.78 5.64 12.17
C TRP A 115 17.81 4.99 11.25
N GLY A 116 18.73 5.76 10.67
CA GLY A 116 19.72 5.24 9.72
C GLY A 116 19.14 4.69 8.40
N VAL A 117 17.87 4.95 8.12
CA VAL A 117 17.19 4.49 6.88
C VAL A 117 17.69 5.27 5.67
N GLY A 118 17.74 6.60 5.77
CA GLY A 118 18.17 7.47 4.67
C GLY A 118 17.35 7.26 3.40
N VAL A 119 16.09 7.70 3.40
CA VAL A 119 15.18 7.63 2.25
C VAL A 119 15.85 8.22 1.00
N GLN A 120 15.78 7.48 -0.10
CA GLN A 120 16.16 7.93 -1.42
C GLN A 120 14.91 8.38 -2.15
N SER A 121 14.74 9.68 -2.38
CA SER A 121 13.54 10.23 -3.03
C SER A 121 13.85 11.20 -4.18
N SER A 122 15.07 11.20 -4.70
CA SER A 122 15.51 12.21 -5.67
C SER A 122 14.92 12.05 -7.09
N ARG A 123 14.19 10.95 -7.35
CA ARG A 123 13.55 10.65 -8.65
C ARG A 123 12.06 10.30 -8.48
N ASN A 124 11.35 10.20 -9.59
CA ASN A 124 9.88 10.08 -9.63
C ASN A 124 9.33 8.79 -9.01
N GLU A 125 10.10 7.71 -8.97
CA GLU A 125 9.68 6.39 -8.49
C GLU A 125 10.47 5.92 -7.26
N LEU A 126 11.25 6.81 -6.64
CA LEU A 126 12.06 6.50 -5.46
C LEU A 126 11.43 7.13 -4.22
N GLY A 127 11.38 6.37 -3.13
CA GLY A 127 11.06 6.90 -1.81
C GLY A 127 10.39 5.90 -0.88
N PHE A 128 9.67 6.44 0.09
CA PHE A 128 8.75 5.66 0.91
C PHE A 128 7.56 5.20 0.07
N GLN A 129 7.58 3.95 -0.38
CA GLN A 129 6.62 3.41 -1.35
C GLN A 129 5.30 2.99 -0.71
N SER A 130 5.35 2.25 0.39
CA SER A 130 4.16 1.63 0.98
C SER A 130 4.35 1.31 2.46
N PHE A 131 3.24 1.20 3.18
CA PHE A 131 3.22 0.77 4.57
C PHE A 131 2.01 -0.13 4.84
N ALA A 132 2.10 -0.96 5.88
CA ALA A 132 1.00 -1.78 6.34
C ALA A 132 1.02 -1.91 7.87
N PHE A 133 -0.12 -1.65 8.51
CA PHE A 133 -0.31 -1.98 9.92
C PHE A 133 -0.61 -3.46 10.08
N HIS A 134 -0.02 -4.11 11.08
CA HIS A 134 -0.40 -5.47 11.43
C HIS A 134 -1.91 -5.54 11.74
N PRO A 135 -2.63 -6.62 11.39
CA PRO A 135 -4.06 -6.73 11.66
C PRO A 135 -4.41 -6.44 13.13
N GLU A 136 -3.52 -6.85 14.03
CA GLU A 136 -3.64 -6.68 15.49
C GLU A 136 -2.93 -5.44 16.07
N PHE A 137 -2.56 -4.45 15.25
CA PHE A 137 -1.84 -3.24 15.69
C PHE A 137 -2.40 -2.58 16.98
N ASN A 138 -3.72 -2.56 17.18
CA ASN A 138 -4.37 -1.96 18.35
C ASN A 138 -4.86 -2.99 19.40
N ARG A 139 -4.48 -4.26 19.29
CA ARG A 139 -4.98 -5.32 20.17
C ARG A 139 -3.96 -5.58 21.28
N SER A 140 -4.11 -4.89 22.41
CA SER A 140 -3.21 -5.06 23.55
C SER A 140 -3.06 -6.53 23.95
N GLY A 141 -1.81 -6.94 24.19
CA GLY A 141 -1.48 -8.30 24.63
C GLY A 141 -1.30 -9.33 23.51
N THR A 142 -1.34 -8.93 22.23
CA THR A 142 -0.93 -9.81 21.12
C THR A 142 0.42 -9.41 20.55
N ASP A 143 1.08 -10.33 19.84
CA ASP A 143 2.39 -10.11 19.23
C ASP A 143 2.36 -9.03 18.14
N GLY A 144 1.19 -8.80 17.55
CA GLY A 144 0.94 -7.77 16.57
C GLY A 144 0.71 -6.36 17.14
N PHE A 145 0.64 -6.20 18.46
CA PHE A 145 0.38 -4.91 19.10
C PHE A 145 1.50 -3.91 18.77
N GLY A 146 1.13 -2.74 18.24
CA GLY A 146 2.08 -1.70 17.83
C GLY A 146 2.90 -2.01 16.58
N LYS A 147 2.73 -3.17 15.95
CA LYS A 147 3.49 -3.57 14.76
C LYS A 147 2.96 -2.95 13.48
N PHE A 148 3.84 -2.30 12.72
CA PHE A 148 3.60 -1.89 11.35
C PHE A 148 4.88 -1.99 10.52
N TYR A 149 4.73 -1.97 9.21
CA TYR A 149 5.81 -2.25 8.28
C TYR A 149 5.90 -1.16 7.23
N THR A 150 7.11 -0.83 6.79
CA THR A 150 7.35 0.14 5.71
C THR A 150 8.23 -0.49 4.63
N TRP A 151 7.94 -0.17 3.38
CA TRP A 151 8.69 -0.58 2.19
C TRP A 151 9.23 0.67 1.51
N THR A 152 10.55 0.82 1.47
CA THR A 152 11.21 2.13 1.23
C THR A 152 12.50 1.99 0.46
N ASP A 153 12.71 2.88 -0.51
CA ASP A 153 13.98 3.02 -1.19
C ASP A 153 14.96 3.82 -0.32
N SER A 154 16.14 3.25 -0.09
CA SER A 154 17.17 3.72 0.83
C SER A 154 18.46 4.05 0.08
N ARG A 155 19.04 5.20 0.40
CA ARG A 155 20.38 5.61 -0.05
C ARG A 155 21.50 4.91 0.74
N ASN A 156 21.15 4.26 1.84
CA ASN A 156 22.07 3.45 2.64
C ASN A 156 22.05 2.01 2.09
N THR A 157 23.14 1.62 1.42
CA THR A 157 23.30 0.29 0.80
C THR A 157 24.08 -0.69 1.69
N ALA A 158 24.06 -0.46 3.02
CA ALA A 158 24.64 -1.36 4.00
C ALA A 158 23.56 -1.84 4.99
N PRO A 159 23.58 -3.13 5.42
CA PRO A 159 24.51 -4.19 5.00
C PRO A 159 24.26 -4.67 3.56
N ASP A 160 25.03 -5.64 3.09
CA ASP A 160 24.81 -6.29 1.78
C ASP A 160 23.35 -6.76 1.65
N ALA A 161 22.77 -6.60 0.46
CA ALA A 161 21.39 -6.99 0.21
C ALA A 161 21.17 -8.50 0.26
N ASP A 162 19.99 -8.91 0.74
CA ASP A 162 19.57 -10.32 0.74
C ASP A 162 19.33 -10.84 -0.68
N PHE A 163 18.87 -9.95 -1.56
CA PHE A 163 18.66 -10.25 -2.98
C PHE A 163 19.36 -9.22 -3.85
N VAL A 164 20.14 -9.74 -4.79
CA VAL A 164 20.88 -8.95 -5.77
C VAL A 164 20.42 -9.27 -7.19
N PRO A 165 20.37 -8.29 -8.11
CA PRO A 165 19.93 -8.48 -9.49
C PRO A 165 20.97 -9.21 -10.36
N GLY A 166 22.23 -9.27 -9.92
CA GLY A 166 23.32 -9.92 -10.67
C GLY A 166 23.77 -9.17 -11.93
N GLY A 167 23.36 -7.91 -12.07
CA GLY A 167 23.69 -7.02 -13.18
C GLY A 167 22.99 -5.67 -13.03
N GLY A 168 23.26 -4.73 -13.92
CA GLY A 168 22.79 -3.35 -13.78
C GLY A 168 23.76 -2.49 -12.95
N GLY A 169 23.26 -1.39 -12.39
CA GLY A 169 24.00 -0.63 -11.39
C GLY A 169 23.63 -1.07 -9.97
N ASP A 170 24.18 -0.38 -8.98
CA ASP A 170 23.67 -0.37 -7.60
C ASP A 170 23.21 1.07 -7.36
N THR A 171 21.93 1.34 -7.63
CA THR A 171 21.41 2.71 -7.60
C THR A 171 20.93 3.13 -6.21
N HIS A 172 20.43 2.16 -5.45
CA HIS A 172 19.87 2.24 -4.10
C HIS A 172 19.41 0.83 -3.70
N ASP A 173 19.01 0.66 -2.44
CA ASP A 173 18.34 -0.55 -1.97
C ASP A 173 16.88 -0.28 -1.65
N THR A 174 16.00 -1.27 -1.81
CA THR A 174 14.66 -1.23 -1.20
C THR A 174 14.66 -2.08 0.07
N VAL A 175 14.22 -1.49 1.18
CA VAL A 175 14.25 -2.10 2.51
C VAL A 175 12.85 -2.28 3.10
N LEU A 176 12.62 -3.44 3.72
CA LEU A 176 11.43 -3.76 4.51
C LEU A 176 11.77 -3.60 5.98
N LEU A 177 11.08 -2.68 6.64
CA LEU A 177 11.32 -2.34 8.02
C LEU A 177 10.09 -2.68 8.86
N GLU A 178 10.29 -3.33 10.00
CA GLU A 178 9.30 -3.53 11.05
C GLU A 178 9.48 -2.47 12.14
N TRP A 179 8.40 -1.76 12.44
CA TRP A 179 8.32 -0.74 13.47
C TRP A 179 7.43 -1.22 14.61
N THR A 180 7.70 -0.76 15.83
CA THR A 180 6.94 -1.15 17.03
C THR A 180 6.58 0.08 17.86
N ALA A 181 5.37 0.59 17.69
CA ALA A 181 4.84 1.67 18.53
C ALA A 181 4.62 1.14 19.96
N ARG A 182 5.04 1.91 20.97
CA ARG A 182 4.76 1.57 22.38
C ARG A 182 3.30 1.82 22.71
N ASN A 183 2.75 2.91 22.18
CA ASN A 183 1.34 3.24 22.28
C ASN A 183 0.73 3.47 20.88
N PRO A 184 -0.01 2.50 20.32
CA PRO A 184 -0.66 2.63 19.02
C PRO A 184 -1.63 3.82 18.91
N SER A 185 -2.14 4.33 20.04
CA SER A 185 -3.01 5.50 20.10
C SER A 185 -2.27 6.83 20.23
N ALA A 186 -0.95 6.83 20.36
CA ALA A 186 -0.17 8.07 20.40
C ALA A 186 -0.31 8.87 19.10
N GLY A 187 -0.30 10.20 19.22
CA GLY A 187 -0.38 11.11 18.07
C GLY A 187 0.87 11.09 17.18
N THR A 188 2.01 10.73 17.76
CA THR A 188 3.31 10.57 17.09
C THR A 188 3.87 9.20 17.44
N TYR A 189 4.72 8.65 16.57
CA TYR A 189 5.44 7.42 16.82
C TYR A 189 6.30 7.57 18.06
N ASP A 190 6.17 6.62 18.97
CA ASP A 190 6.82 6.60 20.28
C ASP A 190 7.63 5.32 20.48
N GLY A 191 7.94 4.60 19.40
CA GLY A 191 8.72 3.36 19.42
C GLY A 191 10.23 3.59 19.34
N ASP A 192 10.95 2.47 19.29
CA ASP A 192 12.40 2.44 19.04
C ASP A 192 12.71 2.36 17.54
N ALA A 193 14.00 2.29 17.20
CA ALA A 193 14.46 2.11 15.84
C ALA A 193 13.86 0.84 15.19
N PRO A 194 13.62 0.87 13.87
CA PRO A 194 13.02 -0.27 13.19
C PRO A 194 13.96 -1.47 13.14
N ARG A 195 13.37 -2.66 12.96
CA ARG A 195 14.08 -3.89 12.61
C ARG A 195 14.01 -4.08 11.09
N GLU A 196 15.15 -4.21 10.44
CA GLU A 196 15.20 -4.59 9.02
C GLU A 196 14.87 -6.07 8.85
N LEU A 197 14.00 -6.38 7.90
CA LEU A 197 13.53 -7.75 7.61
C LEU A 197 14.01 -8.28 6.25
N LEU A 198 14.20 -7.38 5.29
CA LEU A 198 14.51 -7.72 3.91
C LEU A 198 15.16 -6.51 3.23
N ARG A 199 16.23 -6.76 2.48
CA ARG A 199 16.92 -5.78 1.64
C ARG A 199 17.11 -6.30 0.22
N VAL A 200 16.80 -5.46 -0.76
CA VAL A 200 16.90 -5.79 -2.19
C VAL A 200 17.68 -4.69 -2.91
N GLU A 201 18.81 -5.05 -3.52
CA GLU A 201 19.62 -4.12 -4.35
C GLU A 201 18.87 -3.78 -5.63
N GLN A 202 18.76 -2.50 -6.00
CA GLN A 202 18.00 -2.09 -7.19
C GLN A 202 18.92 -1.77 -8.39
N PRO A 203 18.77 -2.50 -9.52
CA PRO A 203 19.64 -2.35 -10.68
C PRO A 203 19.44 -1.03 -11.44
N TYR A 204 18.24 -0.45 -11.34
CA TYR A 204 17.87 0.82 -11.95
C TYR A 204 17.05 1.67 -10.96
N GLY A 205 16.90 2.97 -11.25
CA GLY A 205 16.23 3.93 -10.36
C GLY A 205 14.71 4.04 -10.54
N ASN A 206 14.05 3.00 -11.03
CA ASN A 206 12.63 2.94 -11.36
C ASN A 206 12.13 1.49 -11.26
N HIS A 207 10.82 1.28 -11.09
CA HIS A 207 10.20 -0.02 -10.81
C HIS A 207 10.91 -0.79 -9.68
N ASN A 208 10.93 -0.20 -8.49
CA ASN A 208 11.67 -0.71 -7.34
C ASN A 208 10.77 -1.62 -6.47
N GLY A 209 10.12 -1.01 -5.49
CA GLY A 209 9.11 -1.65 -4.65
C GLY A 209 7.71 -1.66 -5.25
N GLY A 210 6.73 -1.86 -4.37
CA GLY A 210 5.32 -1.82 -4.71
C GLY A 210 4.49 -1.68 -3.44
N GLN A 211 3.24 -2.15 -3.49
CA GLN A 211 2.38 -2.18 -2.32
C GLN A 211 2.74 -3.35 -1.41
N ILE A 212 2.68 -3.11 -0.10
CA ILE A 212 2.68 -4.16 0.92
C ILE A 212 1.33 -4.24 1.62
N GLY A 213 0.98 -5.39 2.18
CA GLY A 213 -0.30 -5.55 2.86
C GLY A 213 -0.51 -6.91 3.50
N PHE A 214 -1.47 -6.97 4.41
CA PHE A 214 -1.96 -8.21 5.00
C PHE A 214 -3.23 -8.64 4.29
N ASN A 215 -3.52 -9.94 4.32
CA ASN A 215 -4.81 -10.44 3.86
C ASN A 215 -5.94 -9.89 4.75
N PRO A 216 -6.85 -9.05 4.22
CA PRO A 216 -7.88 -8.40 5.03
C PRO A 216 -9.02 -9.34 5.43
N THR A 217 -9.09 -10.55 4.86
CA THR A 217 -10.13 -11.54 5.17
C THR A 217 -9.64 -12.65 6.11
N ALA A 218 -8.32 -12.74 6.33
CA ALA A 218 -7.75 -13.70 7.27
C ALA A 218 -8.06 -13.30 8.72
N SER A 219 -8.42 -14.29 9.53
CA SER A 219 -8.72 -14.16 10.95
C SER A 219 -7.74 -14.97 11.81
N SER A 220 -7.66 -14.65 13.10
CA SER A 220 -6.85 -15.39 14.07
C SER A 220 -7.16 -16.90 14.01
N GLY A 221 -6.19 -17.69 13.59
CA GLY A 221 -6.31 -19.15 13.38
C GLY A 221 -6.18 -19.59 11.92
N ASP A 222 -6.35 -18.67 10.96
CA ASP A 222 -6.08 -18.93 9.56
C ASP A 222 -4.56 -19.00 9.31
N SER A 223 -4.13 -19.90 8.44
CA SER A 223 -2.71 -20.06 8.08
C SER A 223 -2.10 -18.85 7.34
N ASP A 224 -2.93 -17.87 7.01
CA ASP A 224 -2.53 -16.63 6.32
C ASP A 224 -2.56 -15.41 7.24
N PHE A 225 -3.08 -15.56 8.46
CA PHE A 225 -3.16 -14.46 9.40
C PHE A 225 -1.77 -14.04 9.85
N GLY A 226 -1.48 -12.75 9.78
CA GLY A 226 -0.18 -12.19 10.16
C GLY A 226 0.93 -12.35 9.11
N LEU A 227 0.63 -12.93 7.93
CA LEU A 227 1.60 -12.98 6.84
C LEU A 227 1.51 -11.73 5.97
N LEU A 228 2.68 -11.14 5.73
CA LEU A 228 2.83 -9.92 4.96
C LEU A 228 3.07 -10.26 3.48
N TYR A 229 2.25 -9.70 2.61
CA TYR A 229 2.46 -9.73 1.18
C TYR A 229 3.31 -8.53 0.76
N VAL A 230 4.39 -8.77 0.02
CA VAL A 230 5.35 -7.75 -0.40
C VAL A 230 5.54 -7.80 -1.91
N GLY A 231 5.13 -6.75 -2.61
CA GLY A 231 5.39 -6.59 -4.04
C GLY A 231 6.82 -6.15 -4.31
N ILE A 232 7.52 -6.87 -5.18
CA ILE A 232 8.85 -6.53 -5.70
C ILE A 232 8.72 -6.41 -7.21
N ALA A 233 8.97 -5.20 -7.74
CA ALA A 233 8.84 -4.95 -9.17
C ALA A 233 10.02 -5.54 -9.96
N ASP A 234 10.08 -5.30 -11.27
CA ASP A 234 11.04 -5.94 -12.18
C ASP A 234 12.48 -5.39 -12.07
N GLY A 235 12.69 -4.36 -11.23
CA GLY A 235 13.98 -3.70 -11.04
C GLY A 235 14.23 -2.58 -12.05
N GLY A 236 13.33 -2.34 -13.00
CA GLY A 236 13.32 -1.15 -13.86
C GLY A 236 13.92 -1.32 -15.24
N SER A 237 14.15 -0.16 -15.86
CA SER A 237 14.43 0.00 -17.29
C SER A 237 13.30 -0.52 -18.21
N GLY A 238 13.41 -0.24 -19.50
CA GLY A 238 12.42 -0.67 -20.49
C GLY A 238 12.67 -2.13 -20.91
N GLY A 239 11.67 -2.99 -20.69
CA GLY A 239 11.63 -4.34 -21.27
C GLY A 239 12.39 -5.42 -20.50
N ASP A 240 12.54 -5.28 -19.18
CA ASP A 240 13.22 -6.25 -18.29
C ASP A 240 14.59 -6.71 -18.86
N PRO A 241 15.56 -5.79 -19.04
CA PRO A 241 16.80 -6.07 -19.75
C PRO A 241 17.69 -7.12 -19.07
N LEU A 242 17.50 -7.32 -17.76
CA LEU A 242 18.20 -8.35 -16.98
C LEU A 242 17.43 -9.68 -16.93
N ASN A 243 16.24 -9.73 -17.54
CA ASN A 243 15.36 -10.90 -17.61
C ASN A 243 15.07 -11.51 -16.23
N LEU A 244 14.80 -10.64 -15.25
CA LEU A 244 14.65 -11.01 -13.84
C LEU A 244 13.24 -11.49 -13.52
N SER A 245 12.22 -10.95 -14.19
CA SER A 245 10.81 -11.18 -13.81
C SER A 245 10.35 -12.60 -14.06
N GLN A 246 10.79 -13.22 -15.16
CA GLN A 246 10.48 -14.62 -15.48
C GLN A 246 11.48 -15.61 -14.88
N ASN A 247 12.59 -15.13 -14.31
CA ASN A 247 13.55 -15.98 -13.63
C ASN A 247 13.01 -16.42 -12.27
N LEU A 248 12.86 -17.73 -12.06
CA LEU A 248 12.36 -18.32 -10.80
C LEU A 248 13.41 -18.27 -9.67
N ASN A 249 14.68 -18.03 -9.99
CA ASN A 249 15.76 -17.85 -9.01
C ASN A 249 15.96 -16.38 -8.63
N SER A 250 15.09 -15.47 -9.11
CA SER A 250 15.15 -14.04 -8.88
C SER A 250 14.00 -13.56 -8.00
N ALA A 251 14.28 -12.57 -7.14
CA ALA A 251 13.28 -11.90 -6.31
C ALA A 251 12.40 -10.91 -7.08
N PHE A 252 12.84 -10.44 -8.24
CA PHE A 252 12.18 -9.37 -8.98
C PHE A 252 10.98 -9.85 -9.78
N GLY A 253 9.99 -8.97 -9.96
CA GLY A 253 8.73 -9.26 -10.64
C GLY A 253 7.89 -10.28 -9.89
N LYS A 254 7.88 -10.23 -8.55
CA LYS A 254 7.22 -11.21 -7.67
C LYS A 254 6.34 -10.54 -6.61
N ILE A 255 5.46 -11.35 -6.03
CA ILE A 255 4.79 -11.04 -4.77
C ILE A 255 5.28 -12.07 -3.76
N PHE A 256 6.01 -11.59 -2.75
CA PHE A 256 6.45 -12.43 -1.65
C PHE A 256 5.33 -12.54 -0.62
N ARG A 257 5.30 -13.69 0.06
CA ARG A 257 4.44 -13.97 1.22
C ARG A 257 5.36 -14.30 2.38
N ILE A 258 5.54 -13.34 3.28
CA ILE A 258 6.57 -13.34 4.31
C ILE A 258 5.90 -13.53 5.67
N ASP A 259 6.48 -14.40 6.49
CA ASP A 259 6.25 -14.38 7.93
C ASP A 259 7.25 -13.41 8.57
N PRO A 260 6.82 -12.20 9.01
CA PRO A 260 7.73 -11.21 9.57
C PRO A 260 8.36 -11.64 10.90
N TRP A 261 7.79 -12.64 11.58
CA TRP A 261 8.28 -13.11 12.89
C TRP A 261 9.26 -14.28 12.76
N ALA A 262 9.15 -15.07 11.69
CA ALA A 262 10.11 -16.14 11.39
C ALA A 262 11.46 -15.63 10.89
N LEU A 263 11.56 -14.37 10.45
CA LEU A 263 12.81 -13.72 10.02
C LEU A 263 13.68 -13.24 11.19
N THR A 264 13.74 -13.99 12.28
CA THR A 264 14.70 -13.75 13.35
C THR A 264 15.96 -14.55 13.06
N ALA A 265 17.12 -13.86 13.08
CA ALA A 265 18.44 -14.46 12.93
C ALA A 265 18.77 -15.42 14.09
#